data_AF-X0T6E2-F1
#
_entry.id   AF-X0T6E2-F1
#
_cell.length_a   1.000
_cell.length_b   1.000
_cell.length_c   1.000
_cell.angle_alpha   90.00
_cell.angle_beta   90.00
_cell.angle_gamma   90.00
#
_symmetry.space_group_name_H-M   'P 1'
#
loop_
_entity.id
_entity.type
_entity.pdbx_description
1 polymer ?
#
loop_
_entity_poly.entity_id
_entity_poly.type
_entity_poly.pdbx_seq_one_letter_code
_entity_poly.pdbx_strand_id
1 'polypeptide(L)'
;MDKRLKVKELYRTCCACPAQWEGETINGRPIYIRYRYGFFAFSVGKKMGDNLLDYRTIYSYQHGDGFDGDMDDITMLVICMKFCDFSYVEKLVKT
;
A
#
# COMPACT_ATOMS: atom_id res chain seq x y z
N MET A 1 4.03 21.94 3.52
CA MET A 1 4.64 20.74 2.88
C MET A 1 4.24 19.55 3.70
N ASP A 2 3.26 18.77 3.22
CA ASP A 2 2.87 17.55 3.91
C ASP A 2 4.01 16.53 3.84
N LYS A 3 4.40 16.05 5.02
CA LYS A 3 5.51 15.12 5.20
C LYS A 3 5.08 13.76 4.66
N ARG A 4 5.58 13.39 3.48
CA ARG A 4 5.36 12.05 2.89
C ARG A 4 5.82 10.95 3.84
N LEU A 5 5.13 9.81 3.80
CA LEU A 5 5.46 8.62 4.57
C LEU A 5 6.73 7.99 3.99
N LYS A 6 7.79 7.95 4.78
CA LYS A 6 9.04 7.29 4.39
C LYS A 6 8.89 5.78 4.50
N VAL A 7 8.95 5.10 3.37
CA VAL A 7 8.76 3.65 3.27
C VAL A 7 10.11 2.96 3.45
N LYS A 8 10.15 1.96 4.32
CA LYS A 8 11.31 1.11 4.58
C LYS A 8 11.28 -0.12 3.69
N GLU A 9 10.12 -0.78 3.63
CA GLU A 9 9.90 -1.96 2.81
C GLU A 9 8.44 -2.03 2.34
N LEU A 10 8.25 -2.62 1.17
CA LEU A 10 6.94 -2.90 0.60
C LEU A 10 7.05 -4.12 -0.33
N TYR A 11 6.20 -5.10 -0.14
CA TYR A 11 6.18 -6.35 -0.89
C TYR A 11 4.75 -6.78 -1.21
N ARG A 12 4.58 -7.45 -2.35
CA ARG A 12 3.29 -7.98 -2.78
C ARG A 12 3.04 -9.30 -2.06
N THR A 13 1.88 -9.45 -1.42
CA THR A 13 1.47 -10.68 -0.72
C THR A 13 0.48 -11.51 -1.52
N CYS A 14 -0.29 -10.87 -2.39
CA CYS A 14 -1.19 -11.54 -3.32
C CYS A 14 -1.21 -10.80 -4.65
N CYS A 15 -1.15 -11.52 -5.76
CA CYS A 15 -1.15 -10.91 -7.08
C CYS A 15 -2.54 -10.54 -7.59
N ALA A 16 -3.59 -11.28 -7.28
CA ALA A 16 -4.92 -10.96 -7.79
C ALA A 16 -6.03 -11.41 -6.86
N CYS A 17 -7.15 -10.67 -6.90
CA CYS A 17 -8.42 -11.00 -6.26
C CYS A 17 -8.34 -11.37 -4.76
N PRO A 18 -7.82 -10.48 -3.90
CA PRO A 18 -7.35 -9.12 -4.21
C PRO A 18 -5.85 -9.07 -4.51
N ALA A 19 -5.41 -8.11 -5.34
CA ALA A 19 -4.01 -7.72 -5.34
C ALA A 19 -3.69 -7.01 -4.01
N GLN A 20 -2.60 -7.39 -3.36
CA GLN A 20 -2.28 -6.98 -1.99
C GLN A 20 -0.80 -6.70 -1.83
N TRP A 21 -0.51 -5.65 -1.07
CA TRP A 21 0.84 -5.30 -0.66
C TRP A 21 0.87 -4.97 0.82
N GLU A 22 1.95 -5.38 1.45
CA GLU A 22 2.25 -5.13 2.85
C GLU A 22 3.64 -4.54 2.97
N GLY A 23 3.86 -3.77 4.01
CA GLY A 23 5.15 -3.13 4.22
C GLY A 23 5.23 -2.38 5.53
N GLU A 24 6.30 -1.62 5.68
CA GLU A 24 6.61 -0.88 6.88
C GLU A 24 7.18 0.50 6.53
N THR A 25 6.82 1.51 7.31
CA THR A 25 7.50 2.81 7.28
C THR A 25 8.78 2.75 8.12
N ILE A 26 9.72 3.68 7.89
CA ILE A 26 10.96 3.74 8.70
C ILE A 26 10.71 3.99 10.21
N ASN A 27 9.50 4.45 10.57
CA ASN A 27 9.11 4.70 11.95
C ASN A 27 8.35 3.51 12.58
N GLY A 28 8.36 2.34 11.96
CA GLY A 28 7.75 1.12 12.51
C GLY A 28 6.23 1.01 12.34
N ARG A 29 5.64 1.83 11.46
CA ARG A 29 4.18 1.77 11.19
C ARG A 29 3.92 0.85 10.01
N PRO A 30 3.00 -0.14 10.14
CA PRO A 30 2.70 -1.04 9.04
C PRO A 30 1.89 -0.35 7.94
N ILE A 31 2.13 -0.78 6.71
CA ILE A 31 1.44 -0.37 5.49
C ILE A 31 0.61 -1.56 5.01
N TYR A 32 -0.63 -1.30 4.62
CA TYR A 32 -1.49 -2.26 3.95
C TYR A 32 -2.14 -1.61 2.73
N ILE A 33 -1.94 -2.21 1.56
CA ILE A 33 -2.53 -1.77 0.30
C ILE A 33 -3.33 -2.93 -0.28
N ARG A 34 -4.54 -2.62 -0.76
CA ARG A 34 -5.43 -3.61 -1.37
C ARG A 34 -6.10 -3.04 -2.60
N TYR A 35 -6.17 -3.85 -3.64
CA TYR A 35 -6.95 -3.58 -4.84
C TYR A 35 -7.97 -4.70 -5.10
N ARG A 36 -9.27 -4.37 -5.13
CA ARG A 36 -10.35 -5.33 -5.39
C ARG A 36 -11.61 -4.65 -5.91
N TYR A 37 -12.26 -5.26 -6.90
CA TYR A 37 -13.47 -4.75 -7.55
C TYR A 37 -13.31 -3.29 -8.00
N GLY A 38 -12.17 -2.99 -8.61
CA GLY A 38 -11.81 -1.67 -9.10
C GLY A 38 -11.42 -0.69 -8.01
N PHE A 39 -11.41 -1.10 -6.75
CA PHE A 39 -11.22 -0.22 -5.61
C PHE A 39 -9.83 -0.35 -5.01
N PHE A 40 -9.09 0.75 -5.04
CA PHE A 40 -7.78 0.87 -4.42
C PHE A 40 -7.91 1.47 -3.02
N ALA A 41 -7.26 0.84 -2.05
CA ALA A 41 -7.17 1.36 -0.69
C ALA A 41 -5.73 1.28 -0.18
N PHE A 42 -5.23 2.40 0.33
CA PHE A 42 -3.94 2.51 1.02
C PHE A 42 -4.19 2.93 2.47
N SER A 43 -3.74 2.08 3.39
CA SER A 43 -3.98 2.23 4.83
C SER A 43 -2.68 2.05 5.62
N VAL A 44 -2.58 2.71 6.76
CA VAL A 44 -1.39 2.68 7.62
C VAL A 44 -1.80 2.49 9.08
N GLY A 45 -1.18 1.53 9.76
CA GLY A 45 -1.38 1.28 11.19
C GLY A 45 -0.65 2.28 12.10
N LYS A 46 -0.84 2.14 13.41
CA LYS A 46 -0.12 2.95 14.41
C LYS A 46 1.17 2.27 14.84
N LYS A 47 1.17 0.95 14.98
CA LYS A 47 2.32 0.12 15.36
C LYS A 47 2.21 -1.28 14.76
N MET A 48 3.32 -2.00 14.71
CA MET A 48 3.30 -3.40 14.32
C MET A 48 2.43 -4.25 15.27
N GLY A 49 1.72 -5.22 14.71
CA GLY A 49 0.78 -6.10 15.43
C GLY A 49 -0.61 -5.51 15.65
N ASP A 50 -0.87 -4.29 15.17
CA ASP A 50 -2.22 -3.72 15.13
C ASP A 50 -3.16 -4.58 14.27
N ASN A 51 -4.42 -4.70 14.68
CA ASN A 51 -5.43 -5.34 13.84
C ASN A 51 -5.68 -4.46 12.61
N LEU A 52 -6.07 -5.06 11.47
CA LEU A 52 -6.41 -4.28 10.26
C LEU A 52 -7.49 -3.22 10.51
N LEU A 53 -8.36 -3.42 11.52
CA LEU A 53 -9.37 -2.45 11.94
C LEU A 53 -8.77 -1.17 12.56
N ASP A 54 -7.56 -1.23 13.08
CA ASP A 54 -6.85 -0.10 13.68
C ASP A 54 -6.11 0.74 12.62
N TYR A 55 -6.09 0.29 11.36
CA TYR A 55 -5.42 0.99 10.28
C TYR A 55 -6.26 2.17 9.83
N ARG A 56 -5.60 3.31 9.69
CA ARG A 56 -6.22 4.49 9.11
C ARG A 56 -6.04 4.46 7.60
N THR A 57 -7.14 4.47 6.85
CA THR A 57 -7.10 4.71 5.40
C THR A 57 -6.58 6.11 5.13
N ILE A 58 -5.47 6.17 4.39
CA ILE A 58 -4.83 7.41 3.95
C ILE A 58 -5.42 7.85 2.62
N TYR A 59 -5.72 6.88 1.75
CA TYR A 59 -6.27 7.14 0.44
C TYR A 59 -7.11 5.94 -0.01
N SER A 60 -8.27 6.21 -0.57
CA SER A 60 -9.07 5.20 -1.25
C SER A 60 -9.84 5.83 -2.39
N TYR A 61 -9.95 5.10 -3.50
CA TYR A 61 -10.70 5.54 -4.67
C TYR A 61 -10.99 4.37 -5.61
N GLN A 62 -11.99 4.58 -6.47
CA GLN A 62 -12.27 3.69 -7.58
C GLN A 62 -11.30 4.00 -8.72
N HIS A 63 -10.43 3.05 -9.04
CA HIS A 63 -9.44 3.11 -10.12
C HIS A 63 -9.91 2.34 -11.37
N GLY A 64 -10.51 1.17 -11.17
CA GLY A 64 -11.02 0.29 -12.23
C GLY A 64 -12.52 0.03 -12.12
N ASP A 65 -12.98 -1.02 -12.81
CA ASP A 65 -14.38 -1.44 -12.81
C ASP A 65 -14.70 -2.48 -11.73
N GLY A 66 -15.98 -2.84 -11.58
CA GLY A 66 -16.44 -3.76 -10.54
C GLY A 66 -15.92 -5.20 -10.65
N PHE A 67 -15.27 -5.58 -11.76
CA PHE A 67 -14.66 -6.90 -11.95
C PHE A 67 -13.14 -6.87 -11.83
N ASP A 68 -12.54 -5.69 -11.77
CA ASP A 68 -11.10 -5.53 -11.71
C ASP A 68 -10.54 -5.90 -10.33
N GLY A 69 -9.56 -6.78 -10.29
CA GLY A 69 -8.94 -7.26 -9.05
C GLY A 69 -7.45 -7.50 -9.18
N ASP A 70 -6.85 -7.10 -10.30
CA ASP A 70 -5.43 -7.20 -10.58
C ASP A 70 -4.87 -5.79 -10.77
N MET A 71 -3.71 -5.54 -10.17
CA MET A 71 -2.98 -4.29 -10.34
C MET A 71 -1.51 -4.61 -10.22
N ASP A 72 -0.71 -4.12 -11.17
CA ASP A 72 0.72 -4.31 -11.14
C ASP A 72 1.42 -3.40 -10.12
N ASP A 73 2.66 -3.75 -9.78
CA ASP A 73 3.45 -3.03 -8.77
C ASP A 73 3.75 -1.59 -9.18
N ILE A 74 3.97 -1.33 -10.48
CA ILE A 74 4.32 0.01 -10.98
C ILE A 74 3.11 0.95 -10.81
N THR A 75 1.92 0.50 -11.21
CA THR A 75 0.68 1.26 -11.06
C THR A 75 0.41 1.57 -9.59
N MET A 76 0.55 0.59 -8.70
CA MET A 76 0.42 0.78 -7.26
C MET A 76 1.44 1.83 -6.74
N LEU A 77 2.71 1.72 -7.13
CA LEU A 77 3.76 2.65 -6.69
C LEU A 77 3.47 4.08 -7.13
N VAL A 78 3.07 4.28 -8.39
CA VAL A 78 2.73 5.60 -8.93
C VAL A 78 1.59 6.26 -8.14
N ILE A 79 0.57 5.49 -7.75
CA ILE A 79 -0.51 5.98 -6.89
C ILE A 79 0.04 6.41 -5.53
N CYS A 80 0.88 5.56 -4.93
CA CYS A 80 1.44 5.81 -3.60
C CYS A 80 2.48 6.94 -3.57
N MET A 81 3.16 7.29 -4.67
CA MET A 81 4.17 8.37 -4.71
C MET A 81 3.62 9.75 -4.32
N LYS A 82 2.29 9.95 -4.36
CA LYS A 82 1.64 11.17 -3.84
C LYS A 82 1.77 11.27 -2.31
N PHE A 83 1.81 10.14 -1.62
CA PHE A 83 1.75 10.04 -0.15
C PHE A 83 3.05 9.50 0.45
N CYS A 84 3.84 8.77 -0.33
CA CYS A 84 5.00 8.01 0.10
C CYS A 84 6.29 8.55 -0.49
N ASP A 85 7.36 8.44 0.27
CA ASP A 85 8.74 8.63 -0.13
C ASP A 85 9.44 7.26 -0.10
N PHE A 86 9.83 6.78 -1.28
CA PHE A 86 10.45 5.48 -1.48
C PHE A 86 11.98 5.54 -1.57
N SER A 87 12.60 6.70 -1.31
CA SER A 87 14.07 6.88 -1.39
C SER A 87 14.86 6.04 -0.37
N TYR A 88 14.16 5.42 0.59
CA TYR A 88 14.72 4.64 1.71
C TYR A 88 14.38 3.15 1.60
N VAL A 89 13.78 2.72 0.49
CA VAL A 89 13.35 1.34 0.35
C VAL A 89 14.57 0.45 0.16
N GLU A 90 14.81 -0.42 1.13
CA GLU A 90 15.91 -1.39 1.10
C GLU A 90 15.57 -2.62 0.24
N LYS A 91 14.27 -2.90 0.06
CA LYS A 91 13.74 -3.98 -0.79
C LYS A 91 12.44 -3.55 -1.45
N LEU A 92 12.44 -3.47 -2.78
CA LEU A 92 11.27 -3.22 -3.62
C LEU A 92 10.99 -4.51 -4.41
N VAL A 93 9.88 -5.17 -4.03
CA VAL A 93 9.21 -6.34 -4.62
C VAL A 93 10.07 -7.33 -5.45
N LYS A 94 10.24 -8.56 -4.93
CA LYS A 94 10.39 -9.79 -5.72
C LYS A 94 9.30 -10.78 -5.30
N THR A 95 8.47 -11.18 -6.24
CA THR A 95 7.87 -12.53 -6.30
C THR A 95 8.31 -13.13 -7.62
#